data_AF-A0A7S9YZN7-F1
#
_entry.id   AF-A0A7S9YZN7-F1
#
_cell.length_a   1.000
_cell.length_b   1.000
_cell.length_c   1.000
_cell.angle_alpha   90.00
_cell.angle_beta   90.00
_cell.angle_gamma   90.00
#
_symmetry.space_group_name_H-M   'P 1'
#
loop_
_entity.id
_entity.type
_entity.pdbx_description
1 polymer ?
#
loop_
_entity_poly.entity_id
_entity_poly.type
_entity_poly.pdbx_seq_one_letter_code
_entity_poly.pdbx_strand_id
1 'polypeptide(L)' 'MRSTYDSATVRLYHLSDSEEGGAATTLFYGPLSEAVHIAQQQPQEIQDGLFIATDNDVVAWLDLQED' A
#
# COMPACT_ATOMS: atom_id res chain seq x y z
N MET A 1 -18.36 7.93 11.97
CA MET A 1 -16.98 8.38 12.29
C MET A 1 -16.02 7.90 11.19
N ARG A 2 -16.16 8.39 9.95
CA ARG A 2 -15.40 7.91 8.76
C ARG A 2 -14.12 8.72 8.48
N SER A 3 -13.80 9.72 9.31
CA SER A 3 -12.74 10.71 9.05
C SER A 3 -11.41 10.43 9.75
N THR A 4 -11.39 9.54 10.75
CA THR A 4 -10.17 9.26 11.53
C THR A 4 -9.19 8.33 10.82
N TYR A 5 -9.67 7.48 9.90
CA TYR A 5 -8.80 6.56 9.15
C TYR A 5 -8.13 7.21 7.94
N ASP A 6 -8.73 8.27 7.39
CA ASP A 6 -8.22 8.99 6.20
C ASP A 6 -6.84 9.63 6.47
N SER A 7 -6.67 10.19 7.67
CA SER A 7 -5.42 10.80 8.13
C SER A 7 -4.49 9.81 8.87
N ALA A 8 -4.81 8.51 8.89
CA ALA A 8 -3.93 7.53 9.48
C ALA A 8 -2.66 7.42 8.64
N THR A 9 -1.50 7.55 9.28
CA THR A 9 -0.21 7.40 8.60
C THR A 9 0.01 5.94 8.27
N VAL A 10 0.22 5.67 6.99
CA VAL A 10 0.50 4.34 6.45
C VAL A 10 1.75 4.40 5.58
N ARG A 11 2.37 3.23 5.38
CA ARG A 11 3.46 3.02 4.44
C ARG A 11 2.94 2.23 3.24
N LEU A 12 2.94 2.85 2.08
CA LEU A 12 2.76 2.14 0.82
C LEU A 12 4.11 1.63 0.34
N TYR A 13 4.21 0.34 0.09
CA TYR A 13 5.41 -0.25 -0.49
C TYR A 13 5.05 -1.32 -1.51
N HIS A 14 5.95 -1.49 -2.48
CA HIS A 14 5.89 -2.57 -3.45
C HIS A 14 6.82 -3.69 -3.00
N LEU A 15 6.31 -4.92 -2.97
CA LEU A 15 7.10 -6.11 -2.71
C LEU A 15 7.44 -6.75 -4.07
N SER A 16 8.66 -6.52 -4.56
CA SER A 16 9.13 -7.18 -5.76
C SER A 16 9.60 -8.60 -5.44
N ASP A 17 9.18 -9.59 -6.22
CA ASP A 17 9.72 -10.95 -6.21
C ASP A 17 11.12 -10.95 -6.85
N SER A 18 12.09 -10.33 -6.17
CA SER A 18 13.49 -10.46 -6.52
C SER A 18 14.04 -11.67 -5.77
N GLU A 19 14.58 -12.63 -6.54
CA GLU A 19 14.90 -14.01 -6.16
C GLU A 19 15.81 -14.20 -4.92
N GLU A 20 16.35 -13.12 -4.33
CA GLU A 20 17.28 -13.17 -3.19
C GLU A 20 16.73 -12.57 -1.88
N GLY A 21 15.42 -12.29 -1.83
CA GLY A 21 14.73 -11.82 -0.64
C GLY A 21 13.95 -10.55 -0.96
N GLY A 22 12.65 -10.71 -1.15
CA GLY A 22 11.73 -9.69 -1.65
C GLY A 22 12.03 -8.30 -1.09
N ALA A 23 12.57 -7.44 -1.94
CA ALA A 23 12.92 -6.08 -1.56
C ALA A 23 11.63 -5.25 -1.48
N ALA A 24 11.23 -4.90 -0.26
CA ALA A 24 10.13 -3.96 -0.04
C ALA A 24 10.57 -2.53 -0.40
N THR A 25 10.15 -2.04 -1.56
CA THR A 25 10.43 -0.68 -2.00
C THR A 25 9.35 0.25 -1.48
N THR A 26 9.70 1.13 -0.54
CA THR A 26 8.75 2.12 -0.04
C THR A 26 8.47 3.17 -1.11
N LEU A 27 7.21 3.25 -1.54
CA LEU A 27 6.75 4.22 -2.53
C LEU A 27 6.24 5.49 -1.87
N PHE A 28 5.56 5.35 -0.72
CA PHE A 28 4.98 6.48 -0.01
C PHE A 28 4.85 6.22 1.49
N TYR A 29 4.93 7.28 2.29
CA TYR A 29 4.68 7.25 3.73
C TYR A 29 3.91 8.51 4.13
N GLY A 30 2.66 8.34 4.57
CA GLY A 30 1.76 9.47 4.78
C GLY A 30 0.31 9.02 4.97
N PRO A 31 -0.68 9.91 4.79
CA PRO A 31 -2.09 9.56 5.02
C PRO A 31 -2.57 8.47 4.06
N LEU A 32 -3.44 7.59 4.57
CA LEU A 32 -4.02 6.47 3.82
C LEU A 32 -4.63 6.91 2.50
N SER A 33 -5.34 8.03 2.48
CA SER A 33 -6.04 8.49 1.27
C SER A 33 -5.10 8.89 0.14
N GLU A 34 -3.93 9.47 0.46
CA GLU A 34 -2.88 9.73 -0.54
C GLU A 34 -2.23 8.43 -0.99
N ALA A 35 -1.95 7.50 -0.07
CA ALA A 35 -1.38 6.20 -0.40
C ALA A 35 -2.27 5.43 -1.39
N VAL A 36 -3.59 5.41 -1.15
CA VAL A 36 -4.61 4.82 -2.03
C VAL A 36 -4.62 5.52 -3.38
N HIS A 37 -4.56 6.85 -3.41
CA HIS A 37 -4.56 7.61 -4.66
C HIS A 37 -3.31 7.31 -5.51
N ILE A 38 -2.14 7.18 -4.87
CA ILE A 38 -0.89 6.80 -5.53
C ILE A 38 -0.96 5.36 -6.03
N ALA A 39 -1.47 4.43 -5.22
CA ALA A 39 -1.62 3.02 -5.58
C ALA A 39 -2.49 2.83 -6.83
N GLN A 40 -3.62 3.54 -6.93
CA GLN A 40 -4.49 3.51 -8.11
C GLN A 40 -3.82 4.03 -9.39
N GLN A 41 -2.86 4.95 -9.26
CA GLN A 41 -2.11 5.49 -10.40
C GLN A 41 -0.97 4.58 -10.87
N GLN A 42 -0.61 3.56 -10.08
CA GLN A 42 0.43 2.60 -10.47
C GLN A 42 -0.08 1.66 -11.58
N PRO A 43 0.81 1.13 -12.42
CA PRO A 43 0.44 0.09 -13.38
C PRO A 43 0.01 -1.21 -12.67
N GLN A 44 -0.80 -2.03 -13.35
CA GLN A 44 -1.37 -3.26 -12.78
C GLN A 44 -0.31 -4.22 -12.25
N GLU A 45 0.84 -4.32 -12.91
CA GLU A 45 1.98 -5.15 -12.48
C GLU A 45 2.51 -4.76 -11.08
N ILE A 46 2.48 -3.46 -10.77
CA ILE A 46 2.90 -2.94 -9.47
C ILE A 46 1.76 -3.11 -8.48
N GLN A 47 0.51 -2.83 -8.88
CA GLN A 47 -0.67 -2.99 -8.03
C GLN A 47 -0.79 -4.42 -7.44
N ASP A 48 -0.41 -5.43 -8.21
CA ASP A 48 -0.38 -6.84 -7.77
C ASP A 48 0.58 -7.05 -6.58
N GLY A 49 1.72 -6.36 -6.59
CA GLY A 49 2.72 -6.39 -5.52
C GLY A 49 2.62 -5.25 -4.51
N LEU A 50 1.55 -4.45 -4.49
CA LEU A 50 1.40 -3.33 -3.55
C LEU A 50 0.86 -3.79 -2.20
N PHE A 51 1.47 -3.25 -1.15
CA PHE A 51 1.05 -3.46 0.23
C PHE A 51 0.98 -2.13 0.97
N ILE A 52 -0.03 -2.02 1.84
CA ILE A 52 -0.24 -0.90 2.75
C ILE A 52 0.01 -1.39 4.16
N ALA A 53 1.10 -0.94 4.78
CA ALA A 53 1.37 -1.18 6.19
C ALA A 53 0.88 0.00 7.04
N THR A 54 0.07 -0.31 8.03
CA THR A 54 -0.26 0.59 9.14
C THR A 54 0.60 0.24 10.37
N ASP A 55 0.43 0.95 11.48
CA ASP A 55 1.16 0.67 12.73
C ASP A 55 0.90 -0.74 13.29
N ASN A 56 -0.28 -1.32 13.02
CA ASN A 56 -0.72 -2.58 13.62
C ASN A 56 -1.01 -3.69 12.60
N ASP A 57 -1.01 -3.37 11.31
CA ASP A 57 -1.54 -4.28 10.29
C ASP A 57 -0.89 -4.05 8.92
N VAL A 58 -0.92 -5.05 8.06
CA VAL A 58 -0.40 -5.00 6.69
C VAL A 58 -1.44 -5.64 5.77
N VAL A 59 -1.97 -4.85 4.85
CA VAL A 59 -2.99 -5.29 3.89
C VAL A 59 -2.46 -5.19 2.46
N ALA A 60 -2.78 -6.18 1.64
CA ALA A 60 -2.49 -6.13 0.21
C ALA A 60 -3.42 -5.13 -0.48
N TRP A 61 -2.91 -4.39 -1.45
CA TRP A 61 -3.71 -3.43 -2.21
C TRP A 61 -4.90 -4.08 -2.91
N LEU A 62 -4.70 -5.27 -3.50
CA LEU A 62 -5.76 -6.03 -4.17
C LEU A 62 -6.89 -6.41 -3.21
N ASP A 63 -6.54 -6.91 -2.01
CA ASP A 63 -7.51 -7.26 -0.97
C ASP A 63 -8.38 -6.07 -0.56
N LEU A 64 -7.78 -4.87 -0.52
CA LEU A 64 -8.49 -3.62 -0.22
C LEU A 64 -9.41 -3.13 -1.35
N GLN A 65 -9.26 -3.63 -2.58
CA GLN A 65 -10.14 -3.31 -3.72
C GLN A 65 -11.25 -4.35 -3.93
N GLU A 66 -11.15 -5.54 -3.34
CA GLU A 66 -12.12 -6.63 -3.51
C GLU A 66 -13.36 -6.56 -2.58
N ASP A 67 -13.46 -5.54 -1.71
CA ASP A 67 -14.62 -5.28 -0.79
C ASP A 67 -15.55 -4.13 -1.24
#